data_AF-A0A3A9GC46-F1
#
_entry.id   AF-A0A3A9GC46-F1
#
_cell.length_a   1.000
_cell.length_b   1.000
_cell.length_c   1.000
_cell.angle_alpha   90.00
_cell.angle_beta   90.00
_cell.angle_gamma   90.00
#
_symmetry.space_group_name_H-M   'P 1'
#
loop_
_entity.id
_entity.type
_entity.pdbx_description
1 polymer ?
#
loop_
_entity_poly.entity_id
_entity_poly.type
_entity_poly.pdbx_seq_one_letter_code
_entity_poly.pdbx_strand_id
1 'polypeptide(L)'
;MENLKIIDWEYYSSHFPNPIPKKNFDAVLNQAELEFGETVPKFMQDKIEESRKQNCIFKLCNFIYQNEAVLSGSALTSAGNNGYSESYAFQTPDAARNAMKKLIYDSIGTRMAGAF
;
A
#
# COMPACT_ATOMS: atom_id res chain seq x y z
N MET A 1 -2.73 -1.37 22.69
CA MET A 1 -3.31 -1.98 21.48
C MET A 1 -2.15 -2.62 20.75
N GLU A 2 -2.11 -3.95 20.67
CA GLU A 2 -1.10 -4.65 19.87
C GLU A 2 -1.35 -4.31 18.40
N ASN A 3 -0.41 -3.58 17.78
CA ASN A 3 -0.35 -3.48 16.32
C ASN A 3 0.01 -4.87 15.81
N LEU A 4 -0.99 -5.60 15.33
CA LEU A 4 -0.79 -6.84 14.58
C LEU A 4 -0.13 -6.47 13.27
N LYS A 5 1.21 -6.38 13.27
CA LYS A 5 1.99 -6.14 12.07
C LYS A 5 1.80 -7.32 11.14
N ILE A 6 1.06 -7.11 10.05
CA ILE A 6 0.74 -8.15 9.06
C ILE A 6 2.04 -8.63 8.37
N ILE A 7 3.01 -7.74 8.19
CA ILE A 7 4.35 -8.03 7.68
C ILE A 7 5.43 -7.31 8.50
N ASP A 8 6.64 -7.87 8.55
CA ASP A 8 7.82 -7.23 9.12
C ASP A 8 8.80 -6.71 8.04
N TRP A 9 9.80 -5.94 8.47
CA TRP A 9 10.76 -5.32 7.54
C TRP A 9 11.70 -6.33 6.88
N GLU A 10 12.02 -7.45 7.55
CA GLU A 10 12.90 -8.48 7.00
C GLU A 10 12.18 -9.20 5.86
N TYR A 11 10.91 -9.55 6.07
CA TYR A 11 10.03 -10.06 5.02
C TYR A 11 9.91 -9.07 3.85
N TYR A 12 9.66 -7.79 4.14
CA TYR A 12 9.51 -6.77 3.11
C TYR A 12 10.80 -6.55 2.30
N SER A 13 11.95 -6.42 2.97
CA SER A 13 13.23 -6.13 2.35
C SER A 13 13.79 -7.29 1.53
N SER A 14 13.46 -8.53 1.90
CA SER A 14 13.86 -9.72 1.13
C SER A 14 13.13 -9.84 -0.22
N HIS A 15 12.01 -9.15 -0.41
CA HIS A 15 11.16 -9.28 -1.60
C HIS A 15 11.22 -8.07 -2.55
N PHE A 16 11.93 -6.99 -2.16
CA PHE A 16 12.11 -5.81 -3.01
C PHE A 16 13.60 -5.57 -3.31
N PRO A 17 13.97 -5.30 -4.59
CA PRO A 17 15.34 -4.91 -4.93
C PRO A 17 15.73 -3.55 -4.33
N ASN A 18 14.76 -2.64 -4.14
CA ASN A 18 14.95 -1.33 -3.50
C ASN A 18 13.91 -1.14 -2.38
N PRO A 19 14.17 -1.66 -1.18
CA PRO A 19 13.20 -1.58 -0.09
C PRO A 19 13.12 -0.18 0.50
N ILE A 20 11.94 0.16 1.03
CA ILE A 20 11.72 1.33 1.90
C ILE A 20 12.79 1.34 3.01
N PRO A 21 13.45 2.48 3.24
CA PRO A 21 14.39 2.63 4.35
C PRO A 21 13.72 2.18 5.66
N LYS A 22 14.40 1.33 6.45
CA LYS A 22 13.84 0.77 7.70
C LYS A 22 13.26 1.84 8.65
N LYS A 23 13.88 3.02 8.70
CA LYS A 23 13.41 4.19 9.46
C LYS A 23 12.01 4.70 9.06
N ASN A 24 11.62 4.52 7.81
CA ASN A 24 10.34 4.96 7.26
C ASN A 24 9.33 3.81 7.19
N PHE A 25 9.80 2.56 7.20
CA PHE A 25 8.96 1.38 7.03
C PHE A 25 7.84 1.29 8.06
N ASP A 26 8.11 1.56 9.34
CA ASP A 26 7.08 1.46 10.38
C ASP A 26 5.94 2.46 10.16
N ALA A 27 6.26 3.70 9.78
CA ALA A 27 5.26 4.72 9.46
C ALA A 27 4.42 4.33 8.23
N VAL A 28 5.08 3.85 7.18
CA VAL A 28 4.40 3.41 5.94
C VAL A 28 3.55 2.17 6.18
N LEU A 29 4.03 1.22 6.98
CA LEU A 29 3.29 0.01 7.36
C LEU A 29 2.03 0.36 8.14
N ASN A 30 2.14 1.20 9.17
CA ASN A 30 0.98 1.66 9.94
C ASN A 30 -0.06 2.33 9.03
N GLN A 31 0.37 3.16 8.08
CA GLN A 31 -0.54 3.77 7.11
C GLN A 31 -1.19 2.75 6.19
N ALA A 32 -0.43 1.77 5.68
CA ALA A 32 -0.96 0.70 4.84
C ALA A 32 -2.02 -0.15 5.57
N GLU A 33 -1.79 -0.48 6.83
CA GLU A 33 -2.73 -1.25 7.66
C GLU A 33 -4.01 -0.46 7.96
N LEU A 34 -3.90 0.84 8.21
CA LEU A 34 -5.05 1.73 8.38
C LEU A 34 -5.91 1.79 7.11
N GLU A 35 -5.30 2.08 5.96
CA GLU A 35 -6.01 2.19 4.66
C GLU A 35 -6.66 0.86 4.26
N PHE A 36 -6.00 -0.26 4.55
CA PHE A 36 -6.57 -1.59 4.39
C PHE A 36 -7.80 -1.79 5.29
N GLY A 37 -7.71 -1.39 6.55
CA GLY A 37 -8.81 -1.49 7.52
C GLY A 37 -10.00 -0.59 7.20
N GLU A 38 -9.77 0.61 6.66
CA GLU A 38 -10.81 1.52 6.21
C GLU A 38 -11.51 1.03 4.93
N THR A 39 -10.76 0.38 4.03
CA THR A 39 -11.30 -0.12 2.76
C THR A 39 -12.01 -1.47 2.91
N VAL A 40 -11.46 -2.35 3.74
CA VAL A 40 -11.95 -3.72 3.95
C VAL A 40 -12.49 -3.82 5.37
N PRO A 41 -13.82 -3.91 5.56
CA PRO A 41 -14.39 -3.98 6.89
C PRO A 41 -13.97 -5.28 7.60
N LYS A 42 -13.84 -5.21 8.93
CA LYS A 42 -13.27 -6.28 9.77
C LYS A 42 -13.89 -7.67 9.50
N PHE A 43 -15.21 -7.76 9.32
CA PHE A 43 -15.91 -9.02 9.03
C PHE A 43 -15.49 -9.69 7.70
N MET A 44 -14.95 -8.92 6.75
CA MET A 44 -14.41 -9.43 5.49
C MET A 44 -12.95 -9.79 5.66
N GLN A 45 -12.20 -9.08 6.50
CA GLN A 45 -10.82 -9.41 6.82
C GLN A 45 -10.68 -10.83 7.37
N ASP A 46 -11.55 -11.26 8.28
CA ASP A 46 -11.52 -12.63 8.82
C ASP A 46 -11.70 -13.72 7.74
N LYS A 47 -12.27 -13.39 6.58
CA LYS A 47 -12.50 -14.31 5.46
C LYS A 47 -11.38 -14.32 4.43
N ILE A 48 -10.42 -13.40 4.55
CA ILE A 48 -9.30 -13.28 3.60
C ILE A 48 -8.13 -14.08 4.15
N GLU A 49 -7.53 -14.92 3.29
CA GLU A 49 -6.33 -15.67 3.62
C GLU A 49 -5.19 -14.74 4.05
N GLU A 50 -4.45 -15.12 5.08
CA GLU A 50 -3.37 -14.31 5.65
C GLU A 50 -2.30 -13.96 4.61
N SER A 51 -1.93 -14.90 3.74
CA SER A 51 -1.01 -14.67 2.62
C SER A 51 -1.48 -13.58 1.66
N ARG A 52 -2.80 -13.44 1.44
CA ARG A 52 -3.37 -12.37 0.61
C ARG A 52 -3.36 -11.03 1.32
N LYS A 53 -3.59 -11.02 2.64
CA LYS A 53 -3.43 -9.80 3.46
C LYS A 53 -1.98 -9.32 3.41
N GLN A 54 -1.03 -10.23 3.62
CA GLN A 54 0.41 -9.95 3.54
C GLN A 54 0.79 -9.38 2.18
N ASN A 55 0.35 -10.01 1.09
CA ASN A 55 0.60 -9.50 -0.27
C ASN A 55 -0.05 -8.13 -0.51
N CYS A 56 -1.27 -7.91 0.01
CA CYS A 56 -1.94 -6.61 -0.10
C CYS A 56 -1.18 -5.51 0.64
N ILE A 57 -0.81 -5.73 1.90
CA ILE A 57 -0.05 -4.77 2.71
C ILE A 57 1.32 -4.52 2.11
N PHE A 58 1.98 -5.57 1.61
CA PHE A 58 3.25 -5.48 0.89
C PHE A 58 3.18 -4.54 -0.32
N LYS A 59 2.15 -4.71 -1.17
CA LYS A 59 1.91 -3.83 -2.32
C LYS A 59 1.51 -2.41 -1.90
N LEU A 60 0.70 -2.27 -0.86
CA LEU A 60 0.29 -0.96 -0.32
C LEU A 60 1.48 -0.17 0.22
N CYS A 61 2.38 -0.78 0.98
CA CYS A 61 3.56 -0.11 1.51
C CYS A 61 4.39 0.49 0.36
N ASN A 62 4.61 -0.30 -0.70
CA ASN A 62 5.30 0.20 -1.88
C ASN A 62 4.52 1.33 -2.57
N PHE A 63 3.20 1.19 -2.74
CA PHE A 63 2.36 2.23 -3.36
C PHE A 63 2.40 3.54 -2.57
N ILE A 64 2.23 3.50 -1.25
CA ILE A 64 2.21 4.67 -0.37
C ILE A 64 3.56 5.37 -0.42
N TYR A 65 4.66 4.63 -0.28
CA TYR A 65 6.00 5.22 -0.30
C TYR A 65 6.32 5.90 -1.64
N GLN A 66 5.91 5.31 -2.76
CA GLN A 66 6.10 5.91 -4.09
C GLN A 66 5.21 7.13 -4.35
N ASN A 67 4.06 7.22 -3.67
CA ASN A 67 3.04 8.26 -3.92
C ASN A 67 2.83 9.21 -2.72
N GLU A 68 3.73 9.21 -1.75
CA GLU A 68 3.61 9.98 -0.50
C GLU A 68 3.39 11.48 -0.76
N ALA A 69 4.12 12.05 -1.72
CA ALA A 69 3.98 13.45 -2.13
C ALA A 69 2.59 13.79 -2.69
N VAL A 70 1.99 12.86 -3.45
CA VAL A 70 0.66 13.05 -4.04
C VAL A 70 -0.44 12.83 -2.98
N LEU A 71 -0.30 11.81 -2.14
CA LEU A 71 -1.28 11.46 -1.10
C LEU A 71 -1.35 12.50 0.02
N SER A 72 -0.24 13.14 0.36
CA SER A 72 -0.18 14.21 1.35
C SER A 72 -0.71 15.56 0.85
N GLY A 73 -1.12 15.66 -0.42
CA GLY A 73 -1.56 16.92 -1.03
C GLY A 73 -0.46 17.97 -1.15
N SER A 74 0.79 17.59 -0.87
CA SER A 74 1.95 18.46 -1.01
C SER A 74 2.40 18.46 -2.47
N ALA A 75 1.77 19.31 -3.27
CA ALA A 75 2.36 19.72 -4.53
C ALA A 75 3.61 20.54 -4.20
N LEU A 76 4.77 19.89 -4.06
CA LEU A 76 6.11 20.36 -4.45
C LEU A 76 7.21 19.40 -3.96
N THR A 77 7.91 18.86 -4.96
CA THR A 77 9.36 18.57 -5.02
C THR A 77 10.10 18.08 -3.76
N SER A 78 10.68 16.90 -3.94
CA SER A 78 11.99 16.46 -3.42
C SER A 78 11.95 15.42 -2.29
N ALA A 79 11.99 14.14 -2.66
CA ALA A 79 13.10 13.24 -2.30
C ALA A 79 12.80 11.81 -2.78
N GLY A 80 13.69 11.23 -3.60
CA GLY A 80 13.72 9.80 -3.86
C GLY A 80 13.16 9.35 -5.21
N ASN A 81 13.67 9.92 -6.30
CA ASN A 81 13.59 9.27 -7.62
C ASN A 81 14.47 8.00 -7.59
N ASN A 82 13.97 6.92 -6.97
CA ASN A 82 14.64 5.62 -6.88
C ASN A 82 14.43 4.85 -8.19
N GLY A 83 14.93 5.41 -9.30
CA GLY A 83 15.41 4.68 -10.49
C GLY A 83 14.52 3.63 -11.15
N TYR A 84 13.22 3.53 -10.82
CA TYR A 84 12.29 2.63 -11.48
C TYR A 84 11.38 3.48 -12.36
N SER A 85 11.83 3.64 -13.60
CA SER A 85 11.09 4.23 -14.71
C SER A 85 9.72 3.54 -14.90
N GLU A 86 8.78 4.35 -15.41
CA GLU A 86 7.36 4.10 -15.66
C GLU A 86 6.42 4.29 -14.47
N SER A 87 6.50 5.43 -13.78
CA SER A 87 5.41 5.88 -12.92
C SER A 87 4.22 6.37 -13.77
N TYR A 88 3.08 5.68 -13.65
CA TYR A 88 1.77 6.31 -13.79
C TYR A 88 1.66 7.41 -12.74
N ALA A 89 2.22 8.58 -13.00
CA ALA A 89 2.18 9.70 -12.08
C ALA A 89 0.72 10.13 -11.91
N PHE A 90 0.12 9.82 -10.75
CA PHE A 90 -1.22 10.30 -10.44
C PHE A 90 -1.17 11.82 -10.33
N GLN A 91 -1.99 12.49 -11.13
CA GLN A 91 -2.03 13.97 -11.15
C GLN A 91 -2.80 14.54 -9.97
N THR A 92 -3.60 13.74 -9.26
CA THR A 92 -4.43 14.20 -8.14
C THR A 92 -4.45 13.20 -6.97
N PRO A 93 -4.61 13.67 -5.71
CA PRO A 93 -4.74 12.82 -4.54
C PRO A 93 -5.94 11.87 -4.62
N ASP A 94 -7.04 12.30 -5.24
CA ASP A 94 -8.24 11.48 -5.43
C ASP A 94 -7.98 10.29 -6.36
N ALA A 95 -7.25 10.50 -7.46
CA ALA A 95 -6.87 9.43 -8.37
C ALA A 95 -5.94 8.41 -7.69
N ALA A 96 -4.98 8.89 -6.89
CA ALA A 96 -4.08 8.03 -6.11
C ALA A 96 -4.84 7.20 -5.07
N ARG A 97 -5.80 7.81 -4.34
CA ARG A 97 -6.65 7.09 -3.38
C ARG A 97 -7.55 6.06 -4.05
N ASN A 98 -8.12 6.37 -5.20
CA ASN A 98 -8.95 5.42 -5.93
C ASN A 98 -8.14 4.23 -6.47
N ALA A 99 -6.92 4.49 -6.97
CA ALA A 99 -5.98 3.45 -7.36
C ALA A 99 -5.57 2.57 -6.17
N MET A 100 -5.35 3.16 -5.00
CA MET A 100 -5.05 2.44 -3.76
C MET A 100 -6.18 1.48 -3.37
N LYS A 101 -7.44 1.95 -3.39
CA LYS A 101 -8.61 1.10 -3.13
C LYS A 101 -8.73 -0.04 -4.14
N LYS A 102 -8.51 0.24 -5.43
CA LYS A 102 -8.52 -0.77 -6.49
C LYS A 102 -7.43 -1.83 -6.26
N LEU A 103 -6.23 -1.41 -5.86
CA LEU A 103 -5.12 -2.31 -5.52
C LEU A 103 -5.48 -3.23 -4.35
N ILE A 104 -6.17 -2.71 -3.33
CA ILE A 104 -6.63 -3.52 -2.18
C ILE A 104 -7.59 -4.62 -2.65
N TYR A 105 -8.64 -4.25 -3.38
CA TYR A 105 -9.62 -5.22 -3.86
C TYR A 105 -9.05 -6.26 -4.83
N ASP A 106 -8.12 -5.87 -5.72
CA ASP A 106 -7.43 -6.81 -6.60
C ASP A 106 -6.56 -7.79 -5.79
N SER A 107 -5.85 -7.29 -4.78
CA SER A 107 -4.88 -8.06 -3.99
C SER A 107 -5.54 -9.09 -3.07
N ILE A 108 -6.70 -8.78 -2.48
CA ILE A 108 -7.45 -9.73 -1.65
C ILE A 108 -8.24 -10.77 -2.49
N GLY A 109 -8.24 -10.60 -3.81
CA GLY A 109 -8.94 -11.50 -4.73
C GLY A 109 -10.46 -11.29 -4.73
N THR A 110 -10.95 -10.18 -4.17
CA THR A 110 -12.28 -9.65 -4.50
C THR A 110 -12.21 -9.02 -5.88
N ARG A 111 -11.91 -9.83 -6.89
CA ARG A 111 -12.34 -9.49 -8.24
C ARG A 111 -13.86 -9.45 -8.15
N MET A 112 -14.42 -8.26 -8.15
CA MET A 112 -15.84 -8.10 -8.41
C MET A 112 -16.13 -8.91 -9.67
N ALA A 113 -16.88 -9.98 -9.51
CA ALA A 113 -17.67 -10.51 -10.61
C ALA A 113 -18.64 -9.39 -10.99
N GLY A 114 -18.24 -8.55 -11.95
CA GLY A 114 -19.05 -7.47 -12.51
C GLY A 114 -18.35 -6.11 -12.49
N ALA A 115 -18.42 -5.43 -13.64
CA ALA A 115 -18.06 -4.04 -13.92
C ALA A 115 -16.59 -3.74 -14.26
N PHE A 116 -16.21 -4.07 -15.50
CA PHE A 116 -15.64 -3.11 -16.44
C PHE A 116 -16.39 -3.22 -17.77
#